data_AF-A0A1Z9FJR7-F1
#
_entry.id   AF-A0A1Z9FJR7-F1
#
_cell.length_a   1.000
_cell.length_b   1.000
_cell.length_c   1.000
_cell.angle_alpha   90.00
_cell.angle_beta   90.00
_cell.angle_gamma   90.00
#
_symmetry.space_group_name_H-M   'P 1'
#
loop_
_entity.id
_entity.type
_entity.pdbx_description
1 polymer ?
#
loop_
_entity_poly.entity_id
_entity_poly.type
_entity_poly.pdbx_seq_one_letter_code
_entity_poly.pdbx_strand_id
1 'polypeptide(L)' 'MTIGAVVGAGAVVGAGAVVGAGAVVGAGTVVRAGAVVGAGTVVGAGTVVGAGTVVGAGTVVGGATV' A
#
# COMPACT_ATOMS: atom_id res chain seq x y z
N MET A 1 15.74 12.20 -7.84
CA MET A 1 16.11 10.88 -7.28
C MET A 1 14.82 10.25 -6.77
N THR A 2 14.18 9.39 -7.57
CA THR A 2 12.89 8.79 -7.16
C THR A 2 13.17 7.49 -6.43
N ILE A 3 12.83 7.43 -5.15
CA ILE A 3 12.81 6.19 -4.37
C ILE A 3 11.57 5.40 -4.79
N GLY A 4 11.79 4.20 -5.34
CA GLY A 4 10.71 3.28 -5.66
C GLY A 4 9.93 2.85 -4.41
N ALA A 5 8.75 2.27 -4.60
CA ALA A 5 8.02 1.62 -3.51
C ALA A 5 8.64 0.25 -3.20
N VAL A 6 8.59 -0.17 -1.94
CA VAL A 6 8.98 -1.51 -1.49
C VAL A 6 7.72 -2.34 -1.31
N VAL A 7 7.69 -3.52 -1.92
CA VAL A 7 6.55 -4.44 -1.83
C VAL A 7 7.03 -5.77 -1.26
N GLY A 8 6.46 -6.13 -0.11
CA GLY A 8 6.76 -7.37 0.60
C GLY A 8 6.29 -8.61 -0.14
N ALA A 9 6.90 -9.75 0.19
CA ALA A 9 6.57 -11.03 -0.43
C ALA A 9 5.07 -11.37 -0.27
N GLY A 10 4.47 -11.90 -1.34
CA GLY A 10 3.06 -12.30 -1.34
C GLY A 10 2.05 -11.15 -1.29
N ALA A 11 2.49 -9.89 -1.36
CA ALA A 11 1.58 -8.78 -1.51
C ALA A 11 0.90 -8.82 -2.89
N VAL A 12 -0.38 -8.45 -2.93
CA VAL A 12 -1.20 -8.43 -4.15
C VAL A 12 -1.60 -6.99 -4.43
N VAL A 13 -1.34 -6.52 -5.65
CA VAL A 13 -1.73 -5.18 -6.11
C VAL A 13 -2.75 -5.33 -7.23
N GLY A 14 -3.98 -4.90 -6.96
CA GLY A 14 -5.11 -4.95 -7.88
C GLY A 14 -4.97 -3.97 -9.03
N ALA A 15 -5.72 -4.21 -10.10
CA ALA A 15 -5.71 -3.38 -11.29
C ALA A 15 -6.03 -1.90 -10.94
N GLY A 16 -5.24 -0.99 -11.49
CA GLY A 16 -5.41 0.45 -11.29
C GLY A 16 -5.07 0.95 -9.87
N ALA A 17 -4.52 0.11 -8.99
CA ALA A 17 -4.01 0.57 -7.72
C ALA A 17 -2.69 1.36 -7.92
N VAL A 18 -2.47 2.38 -7.10
CA VAL A 18 -1.30 3.26 -7.14
C VAL A 18 -0.54 3.13 -5.83
N VAL A 19 0.78 2.94 -5.93
CA VAL A 19 1.68 2.93 -4.78
C VAL A 19 2.72 4.04 -4.96
N GLY A 20 2.67 5.03 -4.07
CA GLY A 20 3.50 6.22 -4.12
C GLY A 20 4.98 5.92 -3.85
N ALA A 21 5.84 6.86 -4.28
CA ALA A 21 7.28 6.78 -4.08
C ALA A 21 7.63 6.61 -2.58
N GLY A 22 8.58 5.73 -2.28
CA GLY A 22 9.01 5.46 -0.91
C GLY A 22 7.96 4.81 -0.01
N ALA A 23 6.80 4.39 -0.52
CA ALA A 23 5.85 3.61 0.26
C ALA A 23 6.41 2.20 0.54
N VAL A 24 6.07 1.65 1.70
CA VAL A 24 6.44 0.31 2.15
C VAL A 24 5.17 -0.50 2.33
N VAL A 25 4.99 -1.52 1.50
CA VAL A 25 3.87 -2.46 1.56
C VAL A 25 4.35 -3.75 2.20
N GLY A 26 3.78 -4.12 3.35
CA GLY A 26 4.14 -5.32 4.09
C GLY A 26 3.87 -6.63 3.33
N ALA A 27 4.45 -7.72 3.84
CA ALA A 27 4.21 -9.05 3.28
C ALA A 27 2.74 -9.46 3.40
N GLY A 28 2.20 -10.13 2.38
CA GLY A 28 0.80 -10.59 2.36
C GLY A 28 -0.25 -9.47 2.33
N THR A 29 0.15 -8.21 2.12
CA THR A 29 -0.80 -7.09 2.01
C THR A 29 -1.58 -7.19 0.69
N VAL A 30 -2.88 -6.92 0.73
CA VAL A 30 -3.74 -6.89 -0.46
C VAL A 30 -4.20 -5.46 -0.72
N VAL A 31 -3.69 -4.84 -1.78
CA VAL A 31 -4.14 -3.54 -2.26
C VAL A 31 -5.18 -3.78 -3.35
N ARG A 32 -6.47 -3.52 -3.08
CA ARG A 32 -7.54 -3.80 -4.05
C ARG A 32 -7.55 -2.78 -5.20
N ALA A 33 -8.34 -3.09 -6.24
CA ALA A 33 -8.42 -2.28 -7.44
C ALA A 33 -8.76 -0.81 -7.14
N GLY A 34 -8.07 0.10 -7.82
CA GLY A 34 -8.26 1.55 -7.67
C GLY A 34 -7.83 2.15 -6.33
N ALA A 35 -7.22 1.38 -5.42
CA ALA A 35 -6.71 1.93 -4.17
C ALA A 35 -5.45 2.78 -4.39
N VAL A 36 -5.23 3.79 -3.56
CA VAL A 36 -4.07 4.68 -3.61
C VAL A 36 -3.33 4.63 -2.28
N VAL A 37 -2.05 4.25 -2.32
CA VAL A 37 -1.13 4.33 -1.19
C VAL A 37 -0.22 5.53 -1.43
N GLY A 38 -0.31 6.55 -0.57
CA GLY A 38 0.48 7.77 -0.68
C GLY A 38 1.99 7.55 -0.58
N ALA A 39 2.76 8.57 -0.98
CA ALA A 39 4.22 8.54 -0.88
C ALA A 39 4.68 8.44 0.59
N GLY A 40 5.73 7.66 0.84
CA GLY A 40 6.30 7.47 2.18
C GLY A 40 5.37 6.73 3.18
N THR A 41 4.26 6.16 2.70
CA THR A 41 3.29 5.45 3.55
C THR A 41 3.81 4.06 3.90
N VAL A 42 3.63 3.63 5.14
CA VAL A 42 3.97 2.27 5.61
C VAL A 42 2.69 1.49 5.87
N VAL A 43 2.49 0.40 5.13
CA VAL A 43 1.35 -0.51 5.27
C VAL A 43 1.84 -1.80 5.93
N GLY A 44 1.28 -2.14 7.09
CA GLY A 44 1.65 -3.34 7.84
C GLY A 44 1.37 -4.64 7.06
N ALA A 45 2.12 -5.69 7.39
CA ALA A 45 1.93 -7.03 6.84
C ALA A 45 0.49 -7.53 7.07
N GLY A 46 -0.06 -8.25 6.08
CA GLY A 46 -1.42 -8.79 6.12
C GLY A 46 -2.55 -7.76 6.04
N THR A 47 -2.26 -6.48 5.81
CA THR A 47 -3.30 -5.45 5.67
C THR A 47 -4.07 -5.64 4.37
N VAL A 48 -5.37 -5.34 4.38
CA VAL A 48 -6.18 -5.20 3.16
C VAL A 48 -6.50 -3.72 2.96
N VAL A 49 -6.08 -3.14 1.83
CA VAL A 49 -6.51 -1.81 1.40
C VAL A 49 -7.71 -1.98 0.49
N GLY A 50 -8.85 -1.42 0.90
CA GLY A 50 -10.13 -1.48 0.20
C GLY A 50 -10.08 -0.92 -1.22
N ALA A 51 -11.02 -1.35 -2.07
CA ALA A 51 -11.10 -0.84 -3.44
C ALA A 51 -11.48 0.65 -3.40
N GLY A 52 -10.71 1.48 -4.10
CA GLY A 52 -10.90 2.94 -4.08
C GLY A 52 -10.47 3.66 -2.80
N THR A 53 -9.93 2.95 -1.79
CA THR A 53 -9.40 3.58 -0.58
C THR A 53 -8.18 4.45 -0.92
N VAL A 54 -8.10 5.64 -0.32
CA VAL A 54 -6.95 6.53 -0.44
C VAL A 54 -6.26 6.65 0.93
N VAL A 55 -5.05 6.12 1.02
CA VAL A 55 -4.17 6.29 2.18
C VAL A 55 -3.27 7.48 1.94
N GLY A 56 -3.37 8.49 2.80
CA GLY A 56 -2.59 9.72 2.69
C GLY A 56 -1.07 9.49 2.74
N ALA A 57 -0.29 10.43 2.19
CA ALA A 57 1.17 10.38 2.24
C ALA A 57 1.69 10.41 3.70
N GLY A 58 2.77 9.67 3.97
CA GLY A 58 3.39 9.59 5.29
C GLY A 58 2.54 8.89 6.36
N THR A 59 1.47 8.19 5.95
CA THR A 59 0.61 7.47 6.89
C THR A 59 1.26 6.15 7.31
N VAL A 60 1.02 5.73 8.54
CA VAL A 60 1.35 4.38 9.01
C VAL A 60 0.05 3.63 9.27
N VAL A 61 -0.16 2.53 8.54
CA VAL A 61 -1.33 1.67 8.68
C VAL A 61 -0.93 0.39 9.42
N GLY A 62 -1.46 0.21 10.62
CA GLY A 62 -1.36 -1.03 11.41
C GLY A 62 -2.48 -2.01 11.04
N GLY A 63 -2.14 -3.29 10.87
CA GLY A 63 -2.98 -4.26 10.15
C GLY A 63 -4.36 -4.58 10.75
N ALA A 64 -5.36 -4.57 9.86
CA ALA A 64 -6.53 -5.45 9.80
C ALA A 64 -7.26 -5.21 8.46
N THR A 65 -7.69 -3.98 8.19
CA THR A 65 -8.21 -3.49 6.88
C THR A 65 -8.27 -1.96 6.94
N VAL A 66 -8.01 -1.27 5.82
CA VAL A 66 -8.20 0.20 5.65
C VAL A 66 -8.96 0.55 4.39
#